data_AF-A0A5C2HQ73-F1
#
_entry.id   AF-A0A5C2HQ73-F1
#
_cell.length_a   1.000
_cell.length_b   1.000
_cell.length_c   1.000
_cell.angle_alpha   90.00
_cell.angle_beta   90.00
_cell.angle_gamma   90.00
#
_symmetry.space_group_name_H-M   'P 1'
#
loop_
_entity.id
_entity.type
_entity.pdbx_description
1 polymer ?
#
loop_
_entity_poly.entity_id
_entity_poly.type
_entity_poly.pdbx_seq_one_letter_code
_entity_poly.pdbx_strand_id
1 'polypeptide(L)' 'MWQDPIIAETRALRDEYARQLNYDINNIFKDLMAKQALHPERVVAFPPRKPTVSAVEAQQSAPADALTSRG' A
#
# COMPACT_ATOMS: atom_id res chain seq x y z
N MET A 1 9.95 -18.47 20.42
CA MET A 1 9.25 -17.81 19.29
C MET A 1 8.07 -18.69 18.91
N TRP A 2 6.84 -18.18 19.02
CA TRP A 2 5.65 -18.91 18.58
C TRP A 2 5.58 -18.85 17.05
N GLN A 3 5.41 -20.01 16.40
CA GLN A 3 5.19 -20.08 14.96
C GLN A 3 3.72 -20.39 14.71
N ASP A 4 3.00 -19.46 14.09
CA ASP A 4 1.59 -19.65 13.77
C ASP A 4 1.46 -20.67 12.62
N PRO A 5 0.69 -21.77 12.80
CA PRO A 5 0.53 -22.79 11.78
C PRO A 5 -0.06 -22.26 10.46
N ILE A 6 -0.98 -21.29 10.51
CA ILE A 6 -1.63 -20.71 9.32
C ILE A 6 -0.61 -19.91 8.51
N ILE A 7 0.27 -19.17 9.20
CA ILE A 7 1.32 -18.39 8.54
C ILE A 7 2.34 -19.34 7.91
N ALA A 8 2.70 -20.43 8.59
CA ALA A 8 3.63 -21.42 8.06
C ALA A 8 3.10 -22.06 6.76
N GLU A 9 1.84 -22.49 6.76
CA GLU A 9 1.18 -23.03 5.58
C GLU A 9 1.11 -22.01 4.43
N THR A 10 0.68 -20.78 4.72
CA THR A 10 0.61 -19.71 3.72
C THR A 10 1.98 -19.44 3.07
N ARG A 11 3.06 -19.48 3.87
CA ARG A 11 4.42 -19.29 3.35
C ARG A 11 4.85 -20.46 2.48
N ALA A 12 4.55 -21.71 2.88
CA ALA A 12 4.87 -22.90 2.09
C ALA A 12 4.18 -22.85 0.71
N LEU A 13 2.89 -22.52 0.67
CA LEU A 13 2.14 -22.40 -0.58
C LEU A 13 2.72 -21.31 -1.51
N ARG A 14 3.13 -20.17 -0.93
CA ARG A 14 3.77 -19.08 -1.70
C ARG A 14 5.14 -19.49 -2.26
N ASP A 15 5.92 -20.25 -1.48
CA ASP A 15 7.24 -20.71 -1.88
C ASP A 15 7.16 -21.77 -2.99
N GLU A 16 6.25 -22.74 -2.85
CA GLU A 16 5.97 -23.73 -3.90
C GLU A 16 5.56 -23.08 -5.22
N TYR A 17 4.71 -22.06 -5.14
CA TYR A 17 4.28 -21.28 -6.31
C TYR A 17 5.42 -20.47 -6.93
N ALA A 18 6.25 -19.82 -6.11
CA ALA A 18 7.42 -19.10 -6.59
C ALA A 18 8.43 -20.04 -7.28
N ARG A 19 8.63 -21.24 -6.75
CA ARG A 19 9.49 -22.27 -7.32
C ARG A 19 9.06 -22.69 -8.73
N GLN A 20 7.75 -22.82 -8.99
CA GLN A 20 7.22 -23.11 -10.32
C GLN A 20 7.58 -22.02 -11.35
N LEU A 21 7.79 -20.80 -10.87
CA LEU A 21 8.10 -19.63 -11.68
C LEU A 21 9.59 -19.21 -11.57
N ASN A 22 10.44 -20.11 -11.10
CA ASN A 22 11.88 -19.90 -10.89
C ASN A 22 12.22 -18.68 -10.01
N TYR A 23 11.32 -18.34 -9.09
CA TYR A 23 11.44 -17.16 -8.22
C TYR A 23 11.54 -15.82 -8.98
N ASP A 24 11.15 -15.79 -10.26
CA ASP A 24 11.12 -14.54 -11.03
C ASP A 24 9.86 -13.75 -10.68
N ILE A 25 10.06 -12.64 -9.98
CA ILE A 25 8.99 -11.73 -9.55
C ILE A 25 8.16 -11.21 -10.73
N ASN A 26 8.77 -11.04 -11.91
CA ASN A 26 8.07 -10.56 -13.09
C ASN A 26 7.11 -11.62 -13.63
N ASN A 27 7.51 -12.89 -13.61
CA ASN A 27 6.65 -13.99 -14.08
C ASN A 27 5.51 -14.24 -13.09
N ILE A 28 5.78 -14.16 -11.79
CA ILE A 28 4.75 -14.20 -10.73
C ILE A 28 3.72 -13.09 -10.96
N PHE A 29 4.18 -11.86 -11.17
CA PHE A 29 3.29 -10.73 -11.40
C PHE A 29 2.45 -10.91 -12.67
N LYS A 30 3.07 -11.31 -13.79
CA LYS A 30 2.37 -11.56 -15.06
C LYS A 30 1.29 -12.62 -14.91
N ASP A 31 1.57 -13.73 -14.22
CA ASP A 31 0.59 -14.80 -14.03
C ASP A 31 -0.59 -14.35 -13.15
N LEU A 32 -0.32 -13.58 -12.09
CA LEU A 32 -1.37 -13.00 -11.24
C LEU A 32 -2.25 -12.03 -12.03
N MET A 33 -1.67 -11.18 -12.87
CA MET A 33 -2.41 -10.27 -13.74
C MET A 33 -3.29 -11.03 -14.74
N ALA A 34 -2.78 -12.12 -15.33
CA ALA A 34 -3.54 -12.97 -16.23
C ALA A 34 -4.74 -13.62 -15.52
N LYS A 35 -4.54 -14.15 -14.30
CA LYS A 35 -5.61 -14.71 -13.46
C LYS A 35 -6.67 -13.67 -13.09
N GLN A 36 -6.26 -12.43 -12.80
CA GLN A 36 -7.20 -11.33 -12.53
C GLN A 36 -8.01 -10.95 -13.78
N ALA A 37 -7.37 -10.88 -14.95
CA ALA A 37 -8.05 -10.56 -16.20
C ALA A 37 -9.06 -11.63 -16.64
N LEU A 38 -8.84 -12.89 -16.27
CA LEU A 38 -9.76 -13.99 -16.54
C LEU A 38 -11.06 -13.91 -15.71
N HIS A 39 -11.00 -13.27 -14.54
CA HIS A 39 -12.11 -13.18 -13.59
C HIS A 39 -12.50 -11.73 -13.26
N PRO A 40 -12.92 -10.93 -14.28
CA PRO A 40 -13.27 -9.53 -14.07
C PRO A 40 -14.44 -9.35 -13.09
N GLU A 41 -15.33 -10.34 -12.96
CA GLU A 41 -16.46 -10.34 -12.03
C GLU A 41 -16.04 -10.34 -10.55
N ARG A 42 -14.81 -10.76 -10.25
CA ARG A 42 -14.26 -10.81 -8.89
C ARG A 42 -13.43 -9.57 -8.54
N VAL A 43 -13.13 -8.73 -9.52
CA VAL A 43 -12.33 -7.52 -9.34
C VAL A 43 -13.25 -6.39 -8.88
N VAL A 44 -13.13 -6.01 -7.61
CA VAL A 44 -13.88 -4.89 -7.04
C VAL A 44 -13.09 -3.59 -7.23
N ALA A 45 -13.65 -2.65 -7.98
CA ALA A 45 -13.11 -1.30 -8.11
C ALA A 45 -13.73 -0.38 -7.04
N PHE A 46 -12.89 0.21 -6.18
CA PHE A 46 -13.31 1.24 -5.24
C PHE A 46 -13.00 2.63 -5.78
N PRO A 47 -13.90 3.62 -5.60
CA PRO A 47 -13.59 4.99 -5.96
C PRO A 47 -12.42 5.53 -5.12
N PRO A 48 -11.60 6.45 -5.65
CA PRO A 48 -10.55 7.10 -4.88
C PRO A 48 -11.08 7.75 -3.60
N ARG A 49 -10.37 7.59 -2.48
CA ARG A 49 -10.72 8.27 -1.22
C ARG A 49 -10.42 9.76 -1.37
N LYS A 50 -11.38 10.61 -0.99
CA LYS A 50 -11.15 12.06 -0.94
C LYS A 50 -10.18 12.38 0.20
N PRO A 51 -9.15 13.20 -0.02
CA PRO A 51 -8.25 13.60 1.05
C PRO A 51 -9.04 14.41 2.08
N THR A 52 -9.05 13.95 3.34
CA THR A 52 -9.45 14.78 4.48
C THR A 52 -8.24 15.64 4.82
N VAL A 53 -8.33 16.94 4.58
CA VAL A 53 -7.33 17.91 5.04
C VAL A 53 -7.35 17.86 6.57
N SER A 54 -6.35 17.22 7.16
CA SER A 54 -6.15 17.25 8.62
C SER A 54 -5.87 18.69 9.02
N ALA A 55 -6.56 19.18 10.05
CA ALA A 55 -6.48 20.55 10.57
C ALA A 55 -5.11 20.93 11.20
N VAL A 56 -4.02 20.27 10.81
CA VAL A 56 -2.66 20.50 11.33
C VAL A 56 -1.95 21.64 10.60
N GLU A 57 -2.46 22.08 9.43
CA GLU A 57 -1.82 23.16 8.65
C GLU A 57 -2.28 24.59 9.04
N ALA A 58 -3.32 24.74 9.86
CA ALA A 58 -3.85 26.07 10.23
C ALA A 58 -3.04 26.83 11.30
N GLN A 59 -1.96 26.26 11.85
CA GLN A 59 -1.19 26.88 12.94
C GLN A 59 0.23 27.33 12.56
N GLN A 60 0.63 27.30 11.28
CA GLN A 60 1.98 27.75 10.88
C GLN A 60 2.05 29.09 10.14
N SER A 61 0.94 29.80 9.95
CA SER A 61 0.96 31.19 9.46
C SER A 61 0.64 32.18 10.59
N ALA A 62 1.53 32.32 11.56
CA ALA A 62 1.61 33.53 12.36
C ALA A 62 2.53 34.52 11.63
N PRO A 63 2.10 35.75 11.28
CA PRO A 63 2.96 36.70 10.60
C PRO A 63 4.01 37.25 11.58
N ALA A 64 5.27 37.11 11.21
CA ALA A 64 6.41 37.75 11.85
C ALA A 64 6.48 39.22 11.41
N ASP A 65 5.62 40.09 11.96
CA ASP A 65 5.71 41.55 11.76
C ASP A 65 5.38 42.29 13.05
N ALA A 66 6.37 42.41 13.94
CA ALA A 66 6.35 43.41 15.02
C ALA A 66 7.75 43.60 15.63
N LEU A 67 8.66 44.27 14.90
CA LEU A 67 9.85 44.90 15.51
C LEU A 67 10.38 46.04 14.64
N THR A 68 9.56 47.09 14.52
CA THR A 68 10.09 48.45 14.24
C THR A 68 9.29 49.46 15.05
N SER A 69 10.00 50.37 15.72
CA SER A 69 9.52 51.54 16.46
C SER A 69 9.38 51.40 17.98
N ARG A 70 10.47 51.71 18.69
CA ARG A 70 10.45 52.64 19.83
C ARG A 70 11.73 53.48 19.76
N GLY A 71 11.53 54.80 19.69
CA GLY A 71 12.58 55.81 19.73
C GLY A 71 13.00 56.18 21.14
#